data_AF-A0A1G3XRD9-F1
#
_entry.id   AF-A0A1G3XRD9-F1
#
_cell.length_a   1.000
_cell.length_b   1.000
_cell.length_c   1.000
_cell.angle_alpha   90.00
_cell.angle_beta   90.00
_cell.angle_gamma   90.00
#
_symmetry.space_group_name_H-M   'P 1'
#
loop_
_entity.id
_entity.type
_entity.pdbx_description
1 polymer ?
#
loop_
_entity_poly.entity_id
_entity_poly.type
_entity_poly.pdbx_seq_one_letter_code
_entity_poly.pdbx_strand_id
1 'polypeptide(L)'
;MFISHHMKRLLTTSLLSFVILSLSTTNVFAGDLDNITWNSLLPEESNISLQQKQVMKGLEVTMEELNSVIDRELKNNTITNDTDFTVNEDVALVYDYLMYRIFELIKVDNKIREELLAQEVSFRNNDVSMDMVKKHFSIKEDYENKEASFFTLVDKLRLAVYIKDLRAEVRNVQHSLKDLTTAMNRYSSYRNRLASR
;
A
#
# COMPACT_ATOMS: atom_id res chain seq x y z
N MET A 1 -14.35 -16.39 42.04
CA MET A 1 -13.14 -15.55 42.07
C MET A 1 -13.56 -14.11 41.80
N PHE A 2 -13.73 -13.30 42.86
CA PHE A 2 -14.22 -11.93 42.74
C PHE A 2 -13.05 -11.01 42.39
N ILE A 3 -12.97 -10.60 41.12
CA ILE A 3 -12.09 -9.50 40.72
C ILE A 3 -12.68 -8.24 41.36
N SER A 4 -11.95 -7.65 42.31
CA SER A 4 -12.42 -6.46 43.03
C SER A 4 -12.66 -5.30 42.05
N HIS A 5 -13.59 -4.41 42.39
CA HIS A 5 -13.98 -3.28 41.54
C HIS A 5 -12.76 -2.41 41.15
N HIS A 6 -11.74 -2.36 42.01
CA HIS A 6 -10.48 -1.67 41.76
C HIS A 6 -9.62 -2.36 40.69
N MET A 7 -9.54 -3.70 40.69
CA MET A 7 -8.82 -4.45 39.64
C MET A 7 -9.50 -4.31 38.27
N LYS A 8 -10.84 -4.31 38.23
CA LYS A 8 -11.57 -4.06 36.97
C LYS A 8 -11.24 -2.68 36.42
N ARG A 9 -11.27 -1.65 37.27
CA ARG A 9 -10.95 -0.27 36.87
C ARG A 9 -9.52 -0.17 36.34
N LEU A 10 -8.55 -0.76 37.05
CA LEU A 10 -7.13 -0.75 36.68
C LEU A 10 -6.88 -1.45 35.33
N LEU A 11 -7.48 -2.62 35.11
CA LEU A 11 -7.43 -3.35 33.84
C LEU A 11 -8.06 -2.56 32.70
N THR A 12 -9.21 -1.91 32.93
CA THR A 12 -9.86 -1.08 31.90
C THR A 12 -9.05 0.17 31.56
N THR A 13 -8.43 0.84 32.55
CA THR A 13 -7.52 1.96 32.27
C THR A 13 -6.29 1.49 31.52
N SER A 14 -5.69 0.36 31.89
CA SER A 14 -4.51 -0.18 31.18
C SER A 14 -4.83 -0.54 29.74
N LEU A 15 -6.00 -1.15 29.49
CA LEU A 15 -6.47 -1.47 28.13
C LEU A 15 -6.73 -0.21 27.31
N LEU A 16 -7.39 0.80 27.89
CA LEU A 16 -7.64 2.08 27.22
C LEU A 16 -6.33 2.82 26.91
N SER A 17 -5.37 2.84 27.83
CA SER A 17 -4.04 3.42 27.58
C SER A 17 -3.28 2.69 26.46
N PHE A 18 -3.40 1.36 26.40
CA PHE A 18 -2.76 0.56 25.35
C PHE A 18 -3.41 0.78 23.99
N VAL A 19 -4.74 0.87 23.94
CA VAL A 19 -5.50 1.20 22.73
C VAL A 19 -5.16 2.62 22.24
N ILE A 20 -5.11 3.60 23.13
CA ILE A 20 -4.76 4.99 22.78
C ILE A 20 -3.30 5.10 22.31
N LEU A 21 -2.34 4.41 22.96
CA LEU A 21 -0.94 4.37 22.51
C LEU A 21 -0.80 3.69 21.14
N SER A 22 -1.53 2.60 20.89
CA SER A 22 -1.52 1.91 19.58
C SER A 22 -2.19 2.72 18.47
N LEU A 23 -3.23 3.52 18.79
CA LEU A 23 -3.83 4.50 17.90
C LEU A 23 -2.91 5.71 17.67
N SER A 24 -2.07 6.06 18.65
CA SER A 24 -1.13 7.18 18.51
C SER A 24 0.03 6.81 17.60
N THR A 25 0.62 5.62 17.72
CA THR A 25 1.75 5.19 16.87
C THR A 25 1.32 4.89 15.44
N THR A 26 0.08 4.49 15.20
CA THR A 26 -0.50 4.37 13.85
C THR A 26 -0.81 5.73 13.22
N ASN A 27 -1.16 6.74 14.03
CA ASN A 27 -1.44 8.10 13.56
C ASN A 27 -0.22 9.01 13.43
N VAL A 28 0.91 8.73 14.10
CA VAL A 28 2.10 9.61 14.02
C VAL A 28 2.74 9.56 12.62
N PHE A 29 2.68 8.43 11.90
CA PHE A 29 3.06 8.40 10.49
C PHE A 29 1.95 8.94 9.57
N ALA A 30 0.67 8.73 9.89
CA ALA A 30 -0.43 9.24 9.05
C ALA A 30 -0.57 10.78 9.10
N GLY A 31 -0.41 11.39 10.28
CA GLY A 31 -0.68 12.82 10.51
C GLY A 31 0.29 13.79 9.83
N ASP A 32 1.56 13.41 9.65
CA ASP A 32 2.53 14.21 8.88
C ASP A 32 2.45 13.91 7.36
N LEU A 33 1.89 12.77 6.95
CA LEU A 33 1.66 12.38 5.56
C LEU A 33 0.33 12.90 5.00
N ASP A 34 -0.67 13.15 5.85
CA ASP A 34 -1.99 13.72 5.50
C ASP A 34 -1.91 15.17 5.00
N ASN A 35 -0.83 15.91 5.32
CA ASN A 35 -0.60 17.27 4.81
C ASN A 35 0.03 17.31 3.41
N ILE A 36 0.35 16.16 2.82
CA ILE A 36 0.88 16.05 1.44
C ILE A 36 -0.31 15.90 0.49
N THR A 37 -0.91 17.03 0.11
CA THR A 37 -1.97 17.09 -0.91
C THR A 37 -1.53 16.46 -2.24
N TRP A 38 -2.47 16.03 -3.09
CA TRP A 38 -2.21 15.51 -4.45
C TRP A 38 -1.27 16.44 -5.25
N ASN A 39 -1.36 17.74 -5.00
CA ASN A 39 -0.54 18.79 -5.62
C ASN A 39 0.92 18.84 -5.20
N SER A 40 1.30 18.28 -4.05
CA SER A 40 2.70 18.33 -3.59
C SER A 40 3.55 17.15 -4.07
N LEU A 41 2.96 16.16 -4.76
CA LEU A 41 3.69 15.00 -5.29
C LEU A 41 3.94 15.05 -6.80
N LEU A 42 3.24 15.90 -7.56
CA LEU A 42 3.48 16.37 -8.95
C LEU A 42 2.19 17.07 -9.46
N PRO A 43 2.24 17.94 -10.49
CA PRO A 43 1.11 18.78 -10.90
C PRO A 43 -0.14 17.97 -11.29
N GLU A 44 -1.30 18.52 -10.89
CA GLU A 44 -2.68 18.03 -11.08
C GLU A 44 -3.03 17.57 -12.52
N GLU A 45 -2.21 17.93 -13.50
CA GLU A 45 -2.40 17.66 -14.94
C GLU A 45 -1.67 16.41 -15.46
N SER A 46 -0.88 15.71 -14.64
CA SER A 46 -0.15 14.54 -15.11
C SER A 46 -1.06 13.31 -15.25
N ASN A 47 -1.11 12.74 -16.46
CA ASN A 47 -1.87 11.54 -16.81
C ASN A 47 -1.70 10.44 -15.75
N ILE A 48 -2.80 10.05 -15.07
CA ILE A 48 -2.83 8.98 -14.05
C ILE A 48 -2.12 7.70 -14.52
N SER A 49 -2.18 7.38 -15.82
CA SER A 49 -1.48 6.22 -16.38
C SER A 49 0.04 6.34 -16.32
N LEU A 50 0.57 7.56 -16.45
CA LEU A 50 2.00 7.84 -16.33
C LEU A 50 2.45 7.78 -14.87
N GLN A 51 1.68 8.39 -13.97
CA GLN A 51 1.94 8.35 -12.53
C GLN A 51 1.92 6.92 -12.00
N GLN A 52 0.91 6.13 -12.38
CA GLN A 52 0.85 4.69 -12.08
C GLN A 52 2.15 3.99 -12.46
N LYS A 53 2.62 4.16 -13.71
CA LYS A 53 3.85 3.50 -14.17
C LYS A 53 5.07 3.94 -13.37
N GLN A 54 5.18 5.23 -13.04
CA GLN A 54 6.29 5.76 -12.25
C GLN A 54 6.30 5.19 -10.83
N VAL A 55 5.15 5.21 -10.15
CA VAL A 55 5.01 4.68 -8.78
C VAL A 55 5.28 3.17 -8.75
N MET A 56 4.69 2.41 -9.67
CA MET A 56 4.89 0.95 -9.74
C MET A 56 6.35 0.60 -10.03
N LYS A 57 7.02 1.36 -10.90
CA LYS A 57 8.44 1.16 -11.18
C LYS A 57 9.32 1.54 -9.99
N GLY A 58 9.01 2.66 -9.32
CA GLY A 58 9.69 3.07 -8.10
C GLY A 58 9.61 2.01 -7.02
N LEU A 59 8.41 1.46 -6.80
CA LEU A 59 8.18 0.40 -5.82
C LEU A 59 8.96 -0.89 -6.17
N GLU A 60 8.96 -1.31 -7.43
CA GLU A 60 9.74 -2.46 -7.90
C GLU A 60 11.24 -2.29 -7.61
N VAL A 61 11.81 -1.14 -7.99
CA VAL A 61 13.23 -0.83 -7.80
C VAL A 61 13.59 -0.77 -6.31
N THR A 62 12.75 -0.15 -5.48
CA THR A 62 13.03 -0.05 -4.03
C THR A 62 12.99 -1.42 -3.34
N MET A 63 12.12 -2.34 -3.77
CA MET A 63 12.13 -3.72 -3.25
C MET A 63 13.35 -4.53 -3.70
N GLU A 64 13.84 -4.30 -4.91
CA GLU A 64 15.11 -4.89 -5.38
C GLU A 64 16.30 -4.35 -4.57
N GLU A 65 16.33 -3.03 -4.34
CA GLU A 65 17.36 -2.39 -3.53
C GLU A 65 17.35 -2.92 -2.08
N LEU A 66 16.17 -3.09 -1.47
CA LEU A 66 16.06 -3.63 -0.12
C LEU A 66 16.67 -5.02 -0.02
N ASN A 67 16.38 -5.91 -0.99
CA ASN A 67 16.99 -7.23 -1.04
C ASN A 67 18.51 -7.15 -1.22
N SER A 68 18.98 -6.24 -2.09
CA SER A 68 20.41 -6.02 -2.35
C SER A 68 21.16 -5.57 -1.10
N VAL A 69 20.62 -4.60 -0.36
CA VAL A 69 21.20 -4.12 0.91
C VAL A 69 21.21 -5.24 1.94
N ILE A 70 20.11 -5.99 2.11
CA ILE A 70 20.08 -7.12 3.04
C ILE A 70 21.14 -8.16 2.69
N ASP A 71 21.30 -8.52 1.41
CA ASP A 71 22.31 -9.50 0.98
C ASP A 71 23.74 -8.99 1.20
N ARG A 72 23.98 -7.69 0.98
CA ARG A 72 25.27 -7.05 1.28
C ARG A 72 25.59 -7.12 2.77
N GLU A 73 24.66 -6.72 3.62
CA GLU A 73 24.87 -6.66 5.08
C GLU A 73 25.03 -8.06 5.70
N LEU A 74 24.27 -9.06 5.21
CA LEU A 74 24.48 -10.46 5.60
C LEU A 74 25.89 -10.96 5.18
N LYS A 75 26.34 -10.63 3.96
CA LYS A 75 27.66 -11.02 3.47
C LYS A 75 28.79 -10.36 4.25
N ASN A 76 28.59 -9.13 4.71
CA ASN A 76 29.53 -8.40 5.54
C ASN A 76 29.52 -8.86 7.01
N ASN A 77 28.61 -9.76 7.39
CA ASN A 77 28.38 -10.22 8.76
C ASN A 77 28.02 -9.08 9.74
N THR A 78 27.44 -7.98 9.24
CA THR A 78 26.95 -6.86 10.06
C THR A 78 25.58 -7.16 10.66
N ILE A 79 24.80 -8.04 10.01
CA ILE A 79 23.51 -8.55 10.48
C ILE A 79 23.42 -10.06 10.27
N THR A 80 22.41 -10.68 10.87
CA THR A 80 22.00 -12.08 10.65
C THR A 80 20.51 -12.15 10.31
N ASN A 81 20.04 -13.33 9.90
CA ASN A 81 18.62 -13.56 9.60
C ASN A 81 17.66 -13.30 10.78
N ASP A 82 18.15 -13.45 12.02
CA ASP A 82 17.38 -13.22 13.25
C ASP A 82 17.64 -11.83 13.85
N THR A 83 18.39 -10.98 13.14
CA THR A 83 18.58 -9.57 13.54
C THR A 83 17.29 -8.80 13.26
N ASP A 84 16.89 -7.94 14.21
CA ASP A 84 15.86 -6.93 13.97
C ASP A 84 16.37 -5.96 12.89
N PHE A 85 15.61 -5.80 11.81
CA PHE A 85 16.08 -5.04 10.66
C PHE A 85 16.31 -3.55 10.99
N THR A 86 15.64 -3.02 12.01
CA THR A 86 15.74 -1.61 12.43
C THR A 86 17.09 -1.25 13.06
N VAL A 87 17.86 -2.26 13.48
CA VAL A 87 19.19 -2.07 14.09
C VAL A 87 20.25 -1.72 13.04
N ASN A 88 20.01 -2.04 11.77
CA ASN A 88 20.91 -1.69 10.68
C ASN A 88 20.36 -0.47 9.91
N GLU A 89 21.07 0.64 10.00
CA GLU A 89 20.65 1.93 9.42
C GLU A 89 20.41 1.85 7.90
N ASP A 90 21.22 1.09 7.16
CA ASP A 90 21.07 0.95 5.72
C ASP A 90 19.79 0.19 5.35
N VAL A 91 19.51 -0.94 6.04
CA VAL A 91 18.30 -1.72 5.80
C VAL A 91 17.06 -0.94 6.22
N ALA A 92 17.11 -0.27 7.38
CA ALA A 92 16.01 0.55 7.89
C ALA A 92 15.68 1.71 6.94
N LEU A 93 16.70 2.42 6.42
CA LEU A 93 16.50 3.54 5.50
C LEU A 93 15.79 3.10 4.21
N VAL A 94 16.21 1.99 3.62
CA VAL A 94 15.59 1.49 2.39
C VAL A 94 14.18 0.97 2.66
N TYR A 95 13.94 0.38 3.83
CA TYR A 95 12.59 -0.01 4.26
C TYR A 95 11.66 1.20 4.43
N ASP A 96 12.10 2.27 5.09
CA ASP A 96 11.30 3.48 5.25
C ASP A 96 10.96 4.10 3.90
N TYR A 97 11.92 4.09 2.97
CA TYR A 97 11.67 4.55 1.61
C TYR A 97 10.71 3.63 0.84
N LEU A 98 10.76 2.32 1.08
CA LEU A 98 9.77 1.38 0.54
C LEU A 98 8.36 1.71 1.04
N MET A 99 8.21 1.99 2.34
CA MET A 99 6.94 2.39 2.93
C MET A 99 6.41 3.71 2.34
N TYR A 100 7.30 4.67 2.07
CA TYR A 100 6.94 5.90 1.35
C TYR A 100 6.43 5.60 -0.08
N ARG A 101 7.06 4.68 -0.82
CA ARG A 101 6.58 4.28 -2.17
C ARG A 101 5.22 3.59 -2.12
N ILE A 102 4.95 2.80 -1.08
CA ILE A 102 3.63 2.18 -0.85
C ILE A 102 2.57 3.27 -0.60
N PHE A 103 2.91 4.33 0.13
CA PHE A 103 2.00 5.46 0.32
C PHE A 103 1.67 6.20 -0.98
N GLU A 104 2.64 6.41 -1.86
CA GLU A 104 2.37 6.96 -3.21
C GLU A 104 1.41 6.06 -4.00
N LEU A 105 1.53 4.73 -3.87
CA LEU A 105 0.63 3.77 -4.50
C LEU A 105 -0.79 3.84 -3.94
N ILE A 106 -0.96 4.05 -2.63
CA ILE A 106 -2.28 4.24 -2.01
C ILE A 106 -2.98 5.47 -2.60
N LYS A 107 -2.25 6.56 -2.89
CA LYS A 107 -2.83 7.74 -3.56
C LYS A 107 -3.33 7.42 -4.97
N VAL A 108 -2.55 6.66 -5.72
CA VAL A 108 -2.94 6.18 -7.05
C VAL A 108 -4.18 5.28 -6.95
N ASP A 109 -4.24 4.37 -5.98
CA ASP A 109 -5.39 3.50 -5.75
C ASP A 109 -6.66 4.29 -5.45
N ASN A 110 -6.60 5.23 -4.50
CA ASN A 110 -7.72 6.10 -4.17
C ASN A 110 -8.24 6.83 -5.41
N LYS A 111 -7.34 7.29 -6.27
CA LYS A 111 -7.74 7.97 -7.50
C LYS A 111 -8.45 7.04 -8.50
N ILE A 112 -7.97 5.81 -8.65
CA ILE A 112 -8.62 4.79 -9.48
C ILE A 112 -10.03 4.49 -8.94
N ARG A 113 -10.17 4.31 -7.62
CA ARG A 113 -11.46 4.06 -6.97
C ARG A 113 -12.46 5.21 -7.18
N GLU A 114 -12.00 6.46 -7.04
CA GLU A 114 -12.82 7.65 -7.33
C GLU A 114 -13.31 7.66 -8.79
N GLU A 115 -12.42 7.41 -9.76
CA GLU A 115 -12.77 7.40 -11.18
C GLU A 115 -13.73 6.25 -11.51
N LEU A 116 -13.54 5.07 -10.93
CA LEU A 116 -14.46 3.94 -11.07
C LEU A 116 -15.85 4.28 -10.53
N LEU A 117 -15.94 4.85 -9.33
CA LEU A 117 -17.22 5.27 -8.74
C LEU A 117 -17.91 6.36 -9.55
N ALA A 118 -17.17 7.37 -10.04
CA ALA A 118 -17.72 8.41 -10.90
C ALA A 118 -18.32 7.82 -12.19
N GLN A 119 -17.64 6.83 -12.78
CA GLN A 119 -18.13 6.12 -13.95
C GLN A 119 -19.41 5.34 -13.65
N GLU A 120 -19.53 4.67 -12.49
CA GLU A 120 -20.76 3.99 -12.08
C GLU A 120 -21.94 4.96 -11.92
N VAL A 121 -21.71 6.12 -11.32
CA VAL A 121 -22.74 7.17 -11.18
C VAL A 121 -23.18 7.66 -12.57
N SER A 122 -22.24 7.81 -13.51
CA SER A 122 -22.54 8.25 -14.87
C SER A 122 -23.46 7.28 -15.63
N PHE A 123 -23.39 5.97 -15.36
CA PHE A 123 -24.28 4.98 -15.98
C PHE A 123 -25.74 5.14 -15.57
N ARG A 124 -26.01 5.75 -14.41
CA ARG A 124 -27.39 5.99 -13.95
C ARG A 124 -28.04 7.17 -14.65
N ASN A 125 -27.23 8.10 -15.16
CA ASN A 125 -27.67 9.38 -15.70
C ASN A 125 -27.64 9.43 -17.23
N ASN A 126 -27.05 8.42 -17.88
CA ASN A 126 -26.85 8.36 -19.34
C ASN A 126 -27.38 7.05 -19.90
N ASP A 127 -27.83 7.07 -21.15
CA ASP A 127 -28.14 5.84 -21.90
C ASP A 127 -26.83 5.19 -22.35
N VAL A 128 -26.48 4.06 -21.73
CA VAL A 128 -25.20 3.36 -21.93
C VAL A 128 -25.45 1.90 -22.23
N SER A 129 -24.71 1.35 -23.21
CA SER A 129 -24.90 -0.05 -23.60
C SER A 129 -24.57 -1.01 -22.45
N MET A 130 -25.35 -2.08 -22.35
CA MET A 130 -25.17 -3.13 -21.34
C MET A 130 -23.76 -3.75 -21.39
N ASP A 131 -23.16 -3.86 -22.57
CA ASP A 131 -21.80 -4.38 -22.75
C ASP A 131 -20.74 -3.48 -22.09
N MET A 132 -20.93 -2.15 -22.14
CA MET A 132 -20.05 -1.19 -21.48
C MET A 132 -20.17 -1.29 -19.95
N VAL A 133 -21.39 -1.45 -19.44
CA VAL A 133 -21.65 -1.67 -18.01
C VAL A 133 -21.00 -2.97 -17.54
N LYS A 134 -21.20 -4.09 -18.26
CA LYS A 134 -20.55 -5.37 -17.94
C LYS A 134 -19.02 -5.26 -17.95
N LYS A 135 -18.46 -4.58 -18.96
CA LYS A 135 -17.01 -4.41 -19.08
C LYS A 135 -16.44 -3.60 -17.92
N HIS A 136 -17.14 -2.56 -17.48
CA HIS A 136 -16.77 -1.75 -16.33
C HIS A 136 -16.65 -2.61 -15.06
N PHE A 137 -17.73 -3.32 -14.70
CA PHE A 137 -17.75 -4.14 -13.49
C PHE A 137 -16.73 -5.26 -13.51
N SER A 138 -16.48 -5.88 -14.67
CA SER A 138 -15.42 -6.88 -14.82
C SER A 138 -14.01 -6.31 -14.57
N ILE A 139 -13.75 -5.07 -14.98
CA ILE A 139 -12.46 -4.41 -14.74
C ILE A 139 -12.32 -4.02 -13.27
N LYS A 140 -13.38 -3.45 -12.70
CA LYS A 140 -13.43 -3.09 -11.29
C LYS A 140 -13.15 -4.30 -10.40
N GLU A 141 -13.84 -5.42 -10.64
CA GLU A 141 -13.66 -6.65 -9.87
C GLU A 141 -12.24 -7.22 -10.00
N ASP A 142 -11.67 -7.27 -11.21
CA ASP A 142 -10.28 -7.71 -11.42
C ASP A 142 -9.29 -6.82 -10.65
N TYR A 143 -9.52 -5.50 -10.67
CA TYR A 143 -8.70 -4.54 -9.94
C TYR A 143 -8.80 -4.71 -8.42
N GLU A 144 -10.01 -4.66 -7.85
CA GLU A 144 -10.25 -4.73 -6.40
C GLU A 144 -9.73 -6.06 -5.82
N ASN A 145 -9.86 -7.17 -6.54
CA ASN A 145 -9.33 -8.46 -6.07
C ASN A 145 -7.81 -8.48 -5.98
N LYS A 146 -7.11 -7.92 -6.99
CA LYS A 146 -5.63 -7.87 -7.00
C LYS A 146 -5.09 -6.84 -6.03
N GLU A 147 -5.79 -5.73 -5.88
CA GLU A 147 -5.49 -4.67 -4.90
C GLU A 147 -5.60 -5.19 -3.46
N ALA A 148 -6.72 -5.80 -3.09
CA ALA A 148 -6.91 -6.36 -1.76
C ALA A 148 -5.84 -7.42 -1.41
N SER A 149 -5.49 -8.27 -2.38
CA SER A 149 -4.43 -9.26 -2.24
C SER A 149 -3.07 -8.60 -1.98
N PHE A 150 -2.75 -7.55 -2.74
CA PHE A 150 -1.50 -6.80 -2.59
C PHE A 150 -1.40 -6.13 -1.22
N PHE A 151 -2.42 -5.37 -0.80
CA PHE A 151 -2.36 -4.65 0.46
C PHE A 151 -2.39 -5.57 1.69
N THR A 152 -3.02 -6.74 1.58
CA THR A 152 -2.90 -7.78 2.62
C THR A 152 -1.45 -8.21 2.84
N LEU A 153 -0.64 -8.28 1.77
CA LEU A 153 0.78 -8.63 1.86
C LEU A 153 1.62 -7.45 2.35
N VAL A 154 1.27 -6.22 1.98
CA VAL A 154 1.86 -5.01 2.54
C VAL A 154 1.67 -4.96 4.06
N ASP A 155 0.49 -5.30 4.57
CA ASP A 155 0.27 -5.34 6.02
C ASP A 155 1.14 -6.38 6.71
N LYS A 156 1.40 -7.54 6.09
CA LYS A 156 2.37 -8.52 6.61
C LYS A 156 3.80 -7.97 6.59
N LEU A 157 4.19 -7.30 5.50
CA LEU A 157 5.49 -6.63 5.40
C LEU A 157 5.69 -5.59 6.51
N ARG A 158 4.64 -4.85 6.87
CA ARG A 158 4.66 -3.86 7.97
C ARG A 158 4.86 -4.48 9.35
N LEU A 159 4.49 -5.75 9.50
CA LEU A 159 4.61 -6.50 10.75
C LEU A 159 5.90 -7.32 10.81
N ALA A 160 6.70 -7.35 9.74
CA ALA A 160 8.00 -7.99 9.75
C ALA A 160 8.92 -7.26 10.73
N VAL A 161 9.69 -8.01 11.53
CA VAL A 161 10.66 -7.47 12.49
C VAL A 161 12.05 -8.00 12.20
N TYR A 162 12.16 -9.30 11.92
CA TYR A 162 13.44 -9.93 11.64
C TYR A 162 13.78 -9.90 10.15
N ILE A 163 15.07 -9.86 9.83
CA ILE A 163 15.58 -9.87 8.46
C ILE A 163 14.99 -11.02 7.62
N LYS A 164 14.87 -12.22 8.18
CA LYS A 164 14.28 -13.37 7.47
C LYS A 164 12.83 -13.13 7.05
N ASP A 165 12.03 -12.52 7.93
CA ASP A 165 10.61 -12.27 7.70
C ASP A 165 10.45 -11.13 6.72
N LEU A 166 11.27 -10.06 6.87
CA LEU A 166 11.32 -8.94 5.95
C LEU A 166 11.60 -9.43 4.52
N ARG A 167 12.60 -10.29 4.32
CA ARG A 167 12.92 -10.88 3.01
C ARG A 167 11.77 -11.69 2.43
N ALA A 168 11.12 -12.51 3.27
CA ALA A 168 10.01 -13.33 2.83
C ALA A 168 8.84 -12.47 2.36
N GLU A 169 8.47 -11.45 3.13
CA GLU A 169 7.34 -10.59 2.80
C GLU A 169 7.63 -9.66 1.64
N VAL A 170 8.86 -9.13 1.49
CA VAL A 170 9.25 -8.38 0.29
C VAL A 170 9.06 -9.21 -0.98
N ARG A 171 9.45 -10.50 -0.97
CA ARG A 171 9.24 -11.39 -2.11
C ARG A 171 7.76 -11.62 -2.40
N ASN A 172 6.94 -11.78 -1.36
CA ASN A 172 5.49 -11.92 -1.52
C ASN A 172 4.88 -10.66 -2.15
N VAL A 173 5.25 -9.47 -1.64
CA VAL A 173 4.80 -8.18 -2.18
C VAL A 173 5.28 -7.99 -3.61
N GLN A 174 6.53 -8.31 -3.94
CA GLN A 174 7.06 -8.28 -5.31
C GLN A 174 6.25 -9.16 -6.27
N HIS A 175 5.86 -10.36 -5.85
CA HIS A 175 5.03 -11.24 -6.66
C HIS A 175 3.65 -10.62 -6.92
N SER A 176 2.99 -10.16 -5.86
CA SER A 176 1.66 -9.54 -5.98
C SER A 176 1.69 -8.19 -6.72
N LEU A 177 2.82 -7.48 -6.72
CA LEU A 177 2.96 -6.22 -7.45
C LEU A 177 2.79 -6.42 -8.95
N LYS A 178 3.28 -7.54 -9.49
CA LYS A 178 3.14 -7.88 -10.93
C LYS A 178 1.67 -8.07 -11.32
N ASP A 179 0.92 -8.71 -10.45
CA ASP A 179 -0.52 -8.91 -10.63
C ASP A 179 -1.27 -7.58 -10.57
N LEU A 180 -0.97 -6.74 -9.57
CA LEU A 180 -1.56 -5.41 -9.44
C LEU A 180 -1.22 -4.52 -10.65
N THR A 181 0.04 -4.56 -11.13
CA THR A 181 0.49 -3.86 -12.34
C THR A 181 -0.36 -4.25 -13.55
N THR A 182 -0.65 -5.54 -13.68
CA THR A 182 -1.48 -6.05 -14.78
C THR A 182 -2.90 -5.49 -14.70
N ALA A 183 -3.51 -5.50 -13.51
CA ALA A 183 -4.84 -4.93 -13.30
C ALA A 183 -4.88 -3.41 -13.56
N MET A 184 -3.90 -2.66 -13.06
CA MET A 184 -3.77 -1.22 -13.30
C MET A 184 -3.60 -0.89 -14.79
N ASN A 185 -2.82 -1.67 -15.53
CA ASN A 185 -2.66 -1.48 -16.97
C ASN A 185 -3.97 -1.75 -17.74
N ARG A 186 -4.75 -2.76 -17.32
CA ARG A 186 -6.08 -3.04 -17.89
C ARG A 186 -7.05 -1.90 -17.61
N TYR A 187 -7.05 -1.38 -16.38
CA TYR A 187 -7.83 -0.20 -16.00
C TYR A 187 -7.48 1.00 -16.87
N SER A 188 -6.19 1.34 -16.99
CA SER A 188 -5.75 2.49 -17.79
C SER A 188 -6.06 2.33 -19.28
N SER A 189 -5.98 1.11 -19.81
CA SER A 189 -6.40 0.83 -21.19
C SER A 189 -7.90 1.05 -21.38
N TYR A 190 -8.72 0.71 -20.39
CA TYR A 190 -10.15 0.95 -20.41
C TYR A 190 -10.49 2.43 -20.31
N ARG A 191 -9.87 3.14 -19.36
CA ARG A 191 -10.00 4.60 -19.21
C ARG A 191 -9.68 5.35 -20.51
N ASN A 192 -8.58 4.99 -21.18
CA ASN A 192 -8.20 5.60 -22.46
C ASN A 192 -9.23 5.34 -23.56
N ARG A 193 -9.83 4.13 -23.62
CA ARG A 193 -10.90 3.82 -24.58
C ARG A 193 -12.20 4.58 -24.31
N LEU A 194 -12.48 4.90 -23.05
CA LEU A 194 -13.61 5.75 -22.70
C LEU A 194 -13.36 7.20 -23.13
N ALA A 195 -12.16 7.73 -22.89
CA ALA A 195 -11.80 9.10 -23.23
C ALA A 195 -11.69 9.34 -24.75
N SER A 196 -11.43 8.30 -25.55
CA SER A 196 -11.35 8.39 -27.01
C SER A 196 -12.70 8.28 -27.73
N ARG A 197 -13.80 8.16 -27.00
CA ARG A 197 -15.17 8.09 -27.54
C ARG A 197 -15.86 9.43 -27.39
#